data_AF-A0A7C0Y8C7-F1
#
_entry.id   AF-A0A7C0Y8C7-F1
#
_cell.length_a   1.000
_cell.length_b   1.000
_cell.length_c   1.000
_cell.angle_alpha   90.00
_cell.angle_beta   90.00
_cell.angle_gamma   90.00
#
_symmetry.space_group_name_H-M   'P 1'
#
loop_
_entity.id
_entity.type
_entity.pdbx_description
1 polymer ?
#
loop_
_entity_poly.entity_id
_entity_poly.type
_entity_poly.pdbx_seq_one_letter_code
_entity_poly.pdbx_strand_id
1 'polypeptide(L)'
;MKGCENTPECDSSRDWENTIMPVALLLIDWDSKIGAVLKAKVPADFADYYREDLNTEIMRIFTSHAMGDATAGFASLSVRIGGEEYNVASYYTGIVREEEQYCVSLLLTTSEDPKAYEGALTSVVSHITNAVVSMTDAELQEELENTYRRIIRLAGMTDESRLARLFADEVTRAVFPKLWKGGVSKEDLEEWLKMVTGLPSVSVDSIIAPFEELGLVKTEWVDEIGRTCVFMIKDLE
;
A
#
# COMPACT_ATOMS: atom_id res chain seq x y z
N MET A 1 5.39 -59.07 -5.37
CA MET A 1 5.46 -58.68 -3.95
C MET A 1 6.70 -57.82 -3.75
N LYS A 2 6.60 -56.78 -2.90
CA LYS A 2 7.34 -55.48 -2.88
C LYS A 2 6.68 -54.46 -3.82
N GLY A 3 6.05 -53.36 -3.40
CA GLY A 3 6.04 -52.66 -2.11
C GLY A 3 6.86 -51.37 -2.20
N CYS A 4 6.20 -50.27 -2.57
CA CYS A 4 6.57 -48.85 -2.38
C CYS A 4 5.23 -48.10 -2.35
N GLU A 5 4.64 -47.81 -1.19
CA GLU A 5 4.90 -46.66 -0.31
C GLU A 5 4.54 -45.31 -0.94
N ASN A 6 3.36 -44.82 -0.53
CA ASN A 6 2.94 -43.44 -0.32
C ASN A 6 3.89 -42.32 -0.80
N THR A 7 3.48 -41.64 -1.87
CA THR A 7 3.83 -40.24 -2.13
C THR A 7 2.55 -39.41 -2.13
N PRO A 8 2.39 -38.44 -1.21
CA PRO A 8 1.32 -37.46 -1.27
C PRO A 8 1.83 -36.27 -2.08
N GLU A 9 1.46 -36.12 -3.35
CA GLU A 9 1.77 -34.88 -4.06
C GLU A 9 0.78 -34.58 -5.19
N CYS A 10 0.25 -33.37 -5.11
CA CYS A 10 -0.56 -32.65 -6.10
C CYS A 10 -2.01 -33.10 -6.30
N ASP A 11 -2.84 -32.89 -5.28
CA ASP A 11 -4.23 -32.49 -5.50
C ASP A 11 -4.30 -30.97 -5.66
N SER A 12 -4.03 -30.48 -6.87
CA SER A 12 -4.04 -29.04 -7.23
C SER A 12 -5.46 -28.49 -7.41
N SER A 13 -6.45 -28.99 -6.65
CA SER A 13 -7.87 -28.63 -6.82
C SER A 13 -8.50 -27.93 -5.61
N ARG A 14 -7.70 -27.51 -4.61
CA ARG A 14 -8.18 -26.88 -3.36
C ARG A 14 -7.56 -25.52 -3.00
N ASP A 15 -7.03 -24.76 -3.96
CA ASP A 15 -6.44 -23.43 -3.70
C ASP A 15 -7.38 -22.26 -4.04
N TRP A 16 -8.70 -22.45 -4.06
CA TRP A 16 -9.66 -21.37 -4.34
C TRP A 16 -10.13 -20.61 -3.08
N GLU A 17 -9.82 -21.11 -1.88
CA GLU A 17 -10.30 -20.53 -0.60
C GLU A 17 -9.57 -19.23 -0.18
N ASN A 18 -8.51 -18.83 -0.87
CA ASN A 18 -7.75 -17.59 -0.59
C ASN A 18 -7.62 -16.69 -1.82
N THR A 19 -8.70 -16.52 -2.58
CA THR A 19 -8.67 -15.58 -3.70
C THR A 19 -8.77 -14.15 -3.17
N ILE A 20 -7.62 -13.49 -3.03
CA ILE A 20 -7.49 -12.06 -2.71
C ILE A 20 -8.18 -11.25 -3.81
N MET A 21 -9.40 -10.83 -3.54
CA MET A 21 -10.23 -10.04 -4.44
C MET A 21 -11.08 -9.09 -3.60
N PRO A 22 -10.53 -7.92 -3.25
CA PRO A 22 -11.31 -6.85 -2.65
C PRO A 22 -12.53 -6.55 -3.51
N VAL A 23 -13.65 -6.23 -2.88
CA VAL A 23 -14.89 -5.87 -3.55
C VAL A 23 -14.76 -4.51 -4.25
N ALA A 24 -14.10 -3.55 -3.60
CA ALA A 24 -13.90 -2.22 -4.15
C ALA A 24 -12.66 -1.52 -3.55
N LEU A 25 -12.11 -0.57 -4.30
CA LEU A 25 -11.17 0.45 -3.82
C LEU A 25 -11.90 1.79 -3.76
N LEU A 26 -11.73 2.52 -2.66
CA LEU A 26 -12.27 3.84 -2.41
C LEU A 26 -11.12 4.81 -2.16
N LEU A 27 -11.11 5.93 -2.89
CA LEU A 27 -10.30 7.10 -2.57
C LEU A 27 -11.21 8.14 -1.94
N ILE A 28 -10.95 8.42 -0.66
CA ILE A 28 -11.73 9.35 0.16
C ILE A 28 -10.85 10.57 0.43
N ASP A 29 -11.43 11.75 0.27
CA ASP A 29 -10.81 13.06 0.49
C ASP A 29 -11.53 13.79 1.64
N TRP A 30 -10.87 14.72 2.30
CA TRP A 30 -11.47 15.57 3.34
C TRP A 30 -11.80 16.96 2.81
N ASP A 31 -13.10 17.23 2.68
CA ASP A 31 -13.59 18.58 2.40
C ASP A 31 -13.88 19.34 3.71
N SER A 32 -13.33 20.55 3.84
CA SER A 32 -13.46 21.39 5.04
C SER A 32 -14.90 21.81 5.41
N LYS A 33 -15.86 21.71 4.48
CA LYS A 33 -17.26 22.10 4.68
C LYS A 33 -18.17 20.90 4.84
N ILE A 34 -17.90 19.83 4.12
CA ILE A 34 -18.77 18.64 4.02
C ILE A 34 -18.26 17.49 4.92
N GLY A 35 -16.96 17.43 5.16
CA GLY A 35 -16.29 16.29 5.80
C GLY A 35 -15.72 15.34 4.76
N ALA A 36 -15.67 14.05 5.09
CA ALA A 36 -15.14 13.03 4.18
C ALA A 36 -16.04 12.84 2.95
N VAL A 37 -15.44 12.91 1.77
CA VAL A 37 -16.12 12.79 0.47
C VAL A 37 -15.46 11.72 -0.39
N LEU A 38 -16.26 11.00 -1.17
CA LEU A 38 -15.73 10.05 -2.14
C LEU A 38 -15.14 10.82 -3.34
N LYS A 39 -13.84 10.69 -3.58
CA LYS A 39 -13.17 11.27 -4.74
C LYS A 39 -13.32 10.37 -5.97
N ALA A 40 -13.00 9.09 -5.79
CA ALA A 40 -13.06 8.08 -6.85
C ALA A 40 -13.20 6.68 -6.27
N LYS A 41 -13.65 5.72 -7.10
CA LYS A 41 -13.82 4.32 -6.70
C LYS A 41 -13.57 3.35 -7.85
N VAL A 42 -13.17 2.13 -7.50
CA VAL A 42 -13.03 1.02 -8.44
C VAL A 42 -13.78 -0.19 -7.87
N PRO A 43 -14.68 -0.83 -8.62
CA PRO A 43 -15.16 -0.40 -9.94
C PRO A 43 -15.97 0.90 -9.87
N ALA A 44 -16.02 1.64 -10.98
CA ALA A 44 -16.58 3.00 -11.04
C ALA A 44 -18.09 3.08 -10.74
N ASP A 45 -18.81 1.96 -10.86
CA ASP A 45 -20.25 1.82 -10.62
C ASP A 45 -20.58 1.23 -9.23
N PHE A 46 -19.56 0.91 -8.43
CA PHE A 46 -19.74 0.23 -7.14
C PHE A 46 -20.71 0.97 -6.21
N ALA A 47 -21.78 0.29 -5.76
CA ALA A 47 -22.75 0.82 -4.82
C ALA A 47 -23.45 2.13 -5.23
N ASP A 48 -23.56 2.42 -6.54
CA ASP A 48 -24.32 3.60 -7.03
C ASP A 48 -25.79 3.58 -6.58
N TYR A 49 -26.38 2.38 -6.47
CA TYR A 49 -27.74 2.20 -5.96
C TYR A 49 -27.86 2.40 -4.44
N TYR A 50 -26.74 2.31 -3.70
CA TYR A 50 -26.67 2.40 -2.24
C TYR A 50 -25.83 3.62 -1.80
N ARG A 51 -25.96 4.73 -2.52
CA ARG A 51 -25.11 5.92 -2.35
C ARG A 51 -25.19 6.54 -0.95
N GLU A 52 -26.36 6.53 -0.33
CA GLU A 52 -26.55 7.08 1.03
C GLU A 52 -25.82 6.25 2.08
N ASP A 53 -25.90 4.91 1.99
CA ASP A 53 -25.14 3.99 2.84
C ASP A 53 -23.64 4.19 2.63
N LEU A 54 -23.20 4.24 1.37
CA LEU A 54 -21.79 4.44 1.03
C LEU A 54 -21.24 5.75 1.61
N ASN A 55 -21.95 6.87 1.48
CA ASN A 55 -21.54 8.14 2.05
C ASN A 55 -21.45 8.08 3.59
N THR A 56 -22.39 7.40 4.24
CA THR A 56 -22.38 7.20 5.69
C THR A 56 -21.14 6.41 6.13
N GLU A 57 -20.85 5.31 5.45
CA GLU A 57 -19.71 4.47 5.79
C GLU A 57 -18.37 5.12 5.43
N ILE A 58 -18.30 5.95 4.39
CA ILE A 58 -17.10 6.76 4.09
C ILE A 58 -16.75 7.70 5.23
N MET A 59 -17.74 8.41 5.78
CA MET A 59 -17.56 9.24 6.96
C MET A 59 -17.06 8.42 8.15
N ARG A 60 -17.62 7.22 8.34
CA ARG A 60 -17.21 6.31 9.41
C ARG A 60 -15.77 5.81 9.24
N ILE A 61 -15.37 5.43 8.02
CA ILE A 61 -14.00 5.01 7.70
C ILE A 61 -13.03 6.15 8.02
N PHE A 62 -13.29 7.36 7.51
CA PHE A 62 -12.39 8.49 7.70
C PHE A 62 -12.27 8.89 9.18
N THR A 63 -13.40 8.99 9.88
CA THR A 63 -13.41 9.36 11.31
C THR A 63 -12.76 8.31 12.21
N SER A 64 -12.78 7.03 11.80
CA SER A 64 -12.07 5.97 12.53
C SER A 64 -10.55 6.19 12.61
N HIS A 65 -9.96 6.84 11.60
CA HIS A 65 -8.57 7.28 11.63
C HIS A 65 -8.38 8.58 12.41
N ALA A 66 -9.25 9.56 12.16
CA ALA A 66 -9.12 10.90 12.72
C ALA A 66 -9.39 10.98 14.25
N MET A 67 -10.09 9.99 14.84
CA MET A 67 -10.37 9.96 16.28
C MET A 67 -9.18 9.49 17.14
N GLY A 68 -8.08 9.03 16.54
CA GLY A 68 -6.82 8.67 17.23
C GLY A 68 -5.83 9.84 17.35
N ASP A 69 -4.53 9.55 17.24
CA ASP A 69 -3.47 10.58 17.17
C ASP A 69 -3.46 11.36 15.85
N ALA A 70 -4.38 11.01 14.93
CA ALA A 70 -4.51 11.55 13.58
C ALA A 70 -3.18 11.51 12.78
N THR A 71 -2.32 10.54 13.11
CA THR A 71 -1.11 10.21 12.40
C THR A 71 -1.43 9.37 11.17
N ALA A 72 -0.53 9.41 10.18
CA ALA A 72 -0.63 8.52 9.03
C ALA A 72 -0.57 7.06 9.50
N GLY A 73 -1.42 6.20 8.95
CA GLY A 73 -1.42 4.81 9.36
C GLY A 73 -2.54 3.95 8.79
N PHE A 74 -2.40 2.65 9.05
CA PHE A 74 -3.35 1.63 8.68
C PHE A 74 -4.41 1.43 9.77
N ALA A 75 -5.65 1.23 9.36
CA ALA A 75 -6.74 0.81 10.23
C ALA A 75 -7.62 -0.22 9.52
N SER A 76 -8.24 -1.07 10.33
CA SER A 76 -9.24 -2.04 9.89
C SER A 76 -10.55 -1.86 10.64
N LEU A 77 -11.67 -1.94 9.93
CA LEU A 77 -13.01 -1.86 10.51
C LEU A 77 -14.01 -2.65 9.65
N SER A 78 -15.26 -2.74 10.10
CA SER A 78 -16.35 -3.35 9.32
C SER A 78 -17.44 -2.33 9.05
N VAL A 79 -17.92 -2.31 7.81
CA VAL A 79 -18.93 -1.37 7.30
C VAL A 79 -20.11 -2.12 6.70
N ARG A 80 -21.26 -1.45 6.58
CA ARG A 80 -22.45 -2.05 5.98
C ARG A 80 -23.00 -1.18 4.85
N ILE A 81 -23.06 -1.72 3.63
CA ILE A 81 -23.52 -1.01 2.44
C ILE A 81 -24.55 -1.87 1.72
N GLY A 82 -25.75 -1.33 1.48
CA GLY A 82 -26.81 -2.06 0.77
C GLY A 82 -27.31 -3.30 1.49
N GLY A 83 -27.15 -3.36 2.82
CA GLY A 83 -27.53 -4.51 3.63
C GLY A 83 -26.44 -5.58 3.76
N GLU A 84 -25.34 -5.48 3.03
CA GLU A 84 -24.20 -6.40 3.09
C GLU A 84 -23.09 -5.85 3.99
N GLU A 85 -22.38 -6.75 4.69
CA GLU A 85 -21.27 -6.40 5.57
C GLU A 85 -19.93 -6.61 4.85
N TYR A 86 -19.02 -5.65 4.99
CA TYR A 86 -17.69 -5.67 4.40
C TYR A 86 -16.64 -5.41 5.46
N ASN A 87 -15.54 -6.16 5.39
CA ASN A 87 -14.32 -5.80 6.08
C ASN A 87 -13.65 -4.65 5.33
N VAL A 88 -12.92 -3.78 6.04
CA VAL A 88 -12.23 -2.64 5.45
C VAL A 88 -10.77 -2.68 5.84
N ALA A 89 -9.90 -2.57 4.83
CA ALA A 89 -8.48 -2.27 4.99
C ALA A 89 -8.25 -0.84 4.51
N SER A 90 -7.82 0.06 5.39
CA SER A 90 -7.75 1.49 5.07
C SER A 90 -6.43 2.10 5.51
N TYR A 91 -5.82 2.90 4.64
CA TYR A 91 -4.64 3.70 4.96
C TYR A 91 -4.98 5.18 4.90
N TYR A 92 -4.68 5.90 5.97
CA TYR A 92 -4.87 7.34 6.11
C TYR A 92 -3.53 8.09 6.01
N THR A 93 -3.50 9.20 5.29
CA THR A 93 -2.29 10.02 5.10
C THR A 93 -1.88 10.82 6.33
N GLY A 94 -2.74 10.92 7.35
CA GLY A 94 -2.47 11.73 8.54
C GLY A 94 -2.84 13.21 8.34
N ILE A 95 -2.89 13.93 9.46
CA ILE A 95 -3.02 15.40 9.45
C ILE A 95 -1.61 16.00 9.35
N VAL A 96 -1.25 16.46 8.15
CA VAL A 96 -0.11 17.36 7.96
C VAL A 96 -0.66 18.76 7.72
N ARG A 97 -0.09 19.77 8.39
CA ARG A 97 -0.55 21.15 8.22
C ARG A 97 -0.43 21.56 6.75
N GLU A 98 -1.49 22.17 6.24
CA GLU A 98 -1.56 22.70 4.86
C GLU A 98 -1.57 21.63 3.75
N GLU A 99 -1.65 20.34 4.10
CA GLU A 99 -1.82 19.24 3.14
C GLU A 99 -3.26 18.70 3.14
N GLU A 100 -3.68 18.19 1.98
CA GLU A 100 -4.94 17.48 1.83
C GLU A 100 -4.87 16.11 2.50
N GLN A 101 -6.01 15.65 3.02
CA GLN A 101 -6.08 14.42 3.81
C GLN A 101 -6.85 13.36 3.04
N TYR A 102 -6.23 12.20 2.89
CA TYR A 102 -6.78 11.12 2.09
C TYR A 102 -6.88 9.81 2.87
N CYS A 103 -7.93 9.05 2.62
CA CYS A 103 -7.99 7.63 2.94
C CYS A 103 -8.07 6.80 1.66
N VAL A 104 -7.14 5.86 1.51
CA VAL A 104 -7.18 4.82 0.47
C VAL A 104 -7.70 3.55 1.13
N SER A 105 -8.90 3.10 0.75
CA SER A 105 -9.60 2.02 1.46
C SER A 105 -10.06 0.92 0.53
N LEU A 106 -9.80 -0.33 0.90
CA LEU A 106 -10.36 -1.51 0.26
C LEU A 106 -11.57 -2.00 1.04
N LEU A 107 -12.67 -2.23 0.34
CA LEU A 107 -13.77 -3.04 0.84
C LEU A 107 -13.48 -4.49 0.50
N LEU A 108 -13.60 -5.36 1.49
CA LEU A 108 -13.25 -6.76 1.43
C LEU A 108 -14.46 -7.60 1.81
N THR A 109 -14.50 -8.83 1.33
CA THR A 109 -15.44 -9.82 1.83
C THR A 109 -15.16 -10.12 3.30
N THR A 110 -16.16 -10.62 4.03
CA THR A 110 -16.01 -10.94 5.47
C THR A 110 -15.03 -12.08 5.75
N SER A 111 -14.67 -12.87 4.73
CA SER A 111 -13.65 -13.92 4.79
C SER A 111 -12.21 -13.43 4.66
N GLU A 112 -12.00 -12.24 4.11
CA GLU A 112 -10.66 -11.70 3.90
C GLU A 112 -10.14 -10.98 5.15
N ASP A 113 -8.85 -11.17 5.45
CA ASP A 113 -8.14 -10.45 6.51
C ASP A 113 -7.67 -9.07 6.00
N PRO A 114 -8.18 -7.94 6.55
CA PRO A 114 -7.71 -6.62 6.20
C PRO A 114 -6.20 -6.44 6.31
N LYS A 115 -5.56 -7.11 7.28
CA LYS A 115 -4.15 -6.92 7.58
C LYS A 115 -3.23 -7.45 6.47
N ALA A 116 -3.70 -8.41 5.67
CA ALA A 116 -2.98 -8.89 4.48
C ALA A 116 -2.73 -7.78 3.43
N TYR A 117 -3.53 -6.72 3.47
CA TYR A 117 -3.45 -5.60 2.53
C TYR A 117 -2.63 -4.40 3.05
N GLU A 118 -2.20 -4.40 4.32
CA GLU A 118 -1.52 -3.26 4.96
C GLU A 118 -0.29 -2.80 4.16
N GLY A 119 0.67 -3.71 3.90
CA GLY A 119 1.88 -3.36 3.14
C GLY A 119 1.59 -2.90 1.70
N ALA A 120 0.59 -3.50 1.05
CA ALA A 120 0.20 -3.11 -0.30
C ALA A 120 -0.43 -1.70 -0.33
N LEU A 121 -1.27 -1.36 0.64
CA LEU A 121 -1.87 -0.02 0.74
C LEU A 121 -0.83 1.05 1.06
N THR A 122 0.05 0.79 2.03
CA THR A 122 1.17 1.69 2.37
C THR A 122 2.03 1.99 1.14
N SER A 123 2.26 1.00 0.27
CA SER A 123 3.08 1.17 -0.93
C SER A 123 2.51 2.08 -2.01
N VAL A 124 1.19 2.19 -2.09
CA VAL A 124 0.51 2.87 -3.20
C VAL A 124 -0.08 4.21 -2.78
N VAL A 125 -0.20 4.49 -1.48
CA VAL A 125 -0.89 5.69 -0.98
C VAL A 125 -0.26 6.97 -1.54
N SER A 126 1.07 7.12 -1.47
CA SER A 126 1.77 8.32 -1.97
C SER A 126 1.64 8.48 -3.47
N HIS A 127 1.62 7.36 -4.20
CA HIS A 127 1.42 7.37 -5.66
C HIS A 127 0.01 7.86 -6.01
N ILE A 128 -1.02 7.34 -5.35
CA ILE A 128 -2.41 7.78 -5.56
C ILE A 128 -2.57 9.25 -5.19
N THR A 129 -2.07 9.70 -4.04
CA THR A 129 -2.26 11.10 -3.60
C THR A 129 -1.54 12.08 -4.52
N ASN A 130 -0.36 11.73 -5.04
CA ASN A 130 0.32 12.53 -6.06
C ASN A 130 -0.47 12.56 -7.39
N ALA A 131 -1.10 11.46 -7.77
CA ALA A 131 -1.96 11.41 -8.95
C ALA A 131 -3.16 12.36 -8.83
N VAL A 132 -3.77 12.47 -7.64
CA VAL A 132 -4.90 13.40 -7.41
C VAL A 132 -4.54 14.85 -7.74
N VAL A 133 -3.33 15.27 -7.41
CA VAL A 133 -2.88 16.67 -7.62
C VAL A 133 -2.47 16.93 -9.07
N SER A 134 -1.98 15.91 -9.77
CA SER A 134 -1.29 16.07 -11.06
C SER A 134 -2.09 15.62 -12.27
N MET A 135 -3.21 14.92 -12.07
CA MET A 135 -4.01 14.32 -13.14
C MET A 135 -5.43 14.90 -13.21
N THR A 136 -6.07 14.76 -14.38
CA THR A 136 -7.51 14.99 -14.53
C THR A 136 -8.33 13.84 -13.92
N ASP A 137 -9.61 14.06 -13.66
CA ASP A 137 -10.50 13.02 -13.09
C ASP A 137 -10.52 11.72 -13.91
N ALA A 138 -10.45 11.82 -15.24
CA ALA A 138 -10.46 10.65 -16.12
C ALA A 138 -9.14 9.86 -16.03
N GLU A 139 -8.00 10.56 -15.98
CA GLU A 139 -6.67 9.95 -15.81
C GLU A 139 -6.53 9.35 -14.41
N LEU A 140 -7.03 10.04 -13.38
CA LEU A 140 -7.06 9.54 -12.00
C LEU A 140 -7.86 8.24 -11.90
N GLN A 141 -9.01 8.14 -12.58
CA GLN A 141 -9.82 6.93 -12.59
C GLN A 141 -9.06 5.74 -13.20
N GLU A 142 -8.38 5.94 -14.33
CA GLU A 142 -7.54 4.90 -14.96
C GLU A 142 -6.37 4.50 -14.04
N GLU A 143 -5.74 5.47 -13.38
CA GLU A 143 -4.64 5.21 -12.45
C GLU A 143 -5.11 4.43 -11.21
N LEU A 144 -6.30 4.73 -10.69
CA LEU A 144 -6.91 3.97 -9.60
C LEU A 144 -7.17 2.52 -10.01
N GLU A 145 -7.64 2.26 -11.23
CA GLU A 145 -7.84 0.89 -11.72
C GLU A 145 -6.51 0.12 -11.83
N ASN A 146 -5.47 0.77 -12.33
CA ASN A 146 -4.13 0.18 -12.40
C ASN A 146 -3.57 -0.10 -11.01
N THR A 147 -3.75 0.85 -10.10
CA THR A 147 -3.31 0.71 -8.71
C THR A 147 -4.08 -0.40 -7.99
N TYR A 148 -5.38 -0.53 -8.19
CA TYR A 148 -6.19 -1.62 -7.65
C TYR A 148 -5.65 -3.00 -8.07
N ARG A 149 -5.32 -3.19 -9.35
CA ARG A 149 -4.68 -4.42 -9.84
C ARG A 149 -3.31 -4.65 -9.20
N ARG A 150 -2.53 -3.59 -8.98
CA ARG A 150 -1.23 -3.68 -8.28
C ARG A 150 -1.41 -4.14 -6.84
N ILE A 151 -2.39 -3.58 -6.10
CA ILE A 151 -2.66 -3.97 -4.71
C ILE A 151 -3.02 -5.45 -4.63
N ILE A 152 -3.94 -5.94 -5.47
CA ILE A 152 -4.32 -7.37 -5.51
C ILE A 152 -3.09 -8.25 -5.70
N ARG A 153 -2.24 -7.90 -6.67
CA ARG A 153 -1.01 -8.65 -6.95
C ARG A 153 -0.05 -8.63 -5.77
N LEU A 154 0.10 -7.50 -5.09
CA LEU A 154 0.98 -7.38 -3.93
C LEU A 154 0.44 -8.19 -2.76
N ALA A 155 -0.83 -7.98 -2.38
CA ALA A 155 -1.49 -8.69 -1.29
C ALA A 155 -1.44 -10.22 -1.47
N GLY A 156 -1.52 -10.71 -2.71
CA GLY A 156 -1.38 -12.15 -3.05
C GLY A 156 0.00 -12.75 -2.85
N MET A 157 1.03 -11.96 -2.57
CA MET A 157 2.39 -12.45 -2.31
C MET A 157 2.64 -12.60 -0.81
N THR A 158 3.20 -13.75 -0.41
CA THR A 158 3.72 -13.93 0.96
C THR A 158 4.94 -13.03 1.20
N ASP A 159 5.19 -12.67 2.46
CA ASP A 159 6.35 -11.84 2.83
C ASP A 159 7.66 -12.52 2.42
N GLU A 160 7.77 -13.84 2.51
CA GLU A 160 8.94 -14.59 2.03
C GLU A 160 9.13 -14.45 0.52
N SER A 161 8.03 -14.46 -0.25
CA SER A 161 8.07 -14.30 -1.71
C SER A 161 8.46 -12.87 -2.11
N ARG A 162 7.99 -11.87 -1.34
CA ARG A 162 8.36 -10.46 -1.53
C ARG A 162 9.83 -10.22 -1.16
N LEU A 163 10.29 -10.75 -0.04
CA LEU A 163 11.71 -10.72 0.38
C LEU A 163 12.59 -11.44 -0.63
N ALA A 164 12.22 -12.64 -1.08
CA ALA A 164 12.98 -13.38 -2.08
C ALA A 164 13.15 -12.58 -3.38
N ARG A 165 12.10 -11.88 -3.82
CA ARG A 165 12.17 -11.01 -5.00
C ARG A 165 13.02 -9.77 -4.74
N LEU A 166 12.91 -9.15 -3.57
CA LEU A 166 13.73 -8.00 -3.18
C LEU A 166 15.22 -8.34 -3.21
N PHE A 167 15.61 -9.51 -2.70
CA PHE A 167 17.01 -9.93 -2.65
C PHE A 167 17.48 -10.67 -3.90
N ALA A 168 16.59 -10.99 -4.84
CA ALA A 168 16.95 -11.56 -6.14
C ALA A 168 17.52 -10.50 -7.10
N ASP A 169 17.10 -9.24 -6.98
CA ASP A 169 17.67 -8.13 -7.76
C ASP A 169 19.02 -7.69 -7.20
N GLU A 170 20.01 -7.53 -8.07
CA GLU A 170 21.39 -7.26 -7.65
C GLU A 170 21.56 -5.85 -7.06
N VAL A 171 20.78 -4.89 -7.55
CA VAL A 171 20.87 -3.48 -7.14
C VAL A 171 20.26 -3.33 -5.75
N THR A 172 19.03 -3.82 -5.56
CA THR A 172 18.37 -3.82 -4.24
C THR A 172 19.18 -4.64 -3.23
N ARG A 173 19.68 -5.83 -3.58
CA ARG A 173 20.55 -6.62 -2.70
C ARG A 173 21.80 -5.85 -2.26
N ALA A 174 22.36 -5.00 -3.12
CA ALA A 174 23.51 -4.17 -2.77
C ALA A 174 23.14 -2.96 -1.89
N VAL A 175 21.91 -2.45 -1.98
CA VAL A 175 21.41 -1.35 -1.13
C VAL A 175 21.32 -1.78 0.34
N PHE A 176 20.93 -3.02 0.61
CA PHE A 176 20.78 -3.52 1.98
C PHE A 176 22.03 -3.32 2.87
N PRO A 177 23.24 -3.80 2.50
CA PRO A 177 24.45 -3.57 3.29
C PRO A 177 24.92 -2.10 3.30
N LYS A 178 24.45 -1.27 2.37
CA LYS A 178 24.70 0.19 2.39
C LYS A 178 23.89 0.84 3.49
N LEU A 179 22.60 0.52 3.59
CA LEU A 179 21.68 1.02 4.62
C LEU A 179 21.97 0.42 6.01
N TRP A 180 22.47 -0.82 6.06
CA TRP A 180 22.91 -1.46 7.30
C TRP A 180 23.98 -0.67 8.06
N LYS A 181 24.83 0.08 7.34
CA LYS A 181 25.93 0.86 7.93
C LYS A 181 25.46 2.15 8.62
N GLY A 182 24.20 2.54 8.41
CA GLY A 182 23.62 3.76 8.95
C GLY A 182 22.73 4.46 7.92
N GLY A 183 21.99 5.47 8.40
CA GLY A 183 21.15 6.31 7.55
C GLY A 183 21.95 6.98 6.43
N VAL A 184 21.37 7.06 5.24
CA VAL A 184 21.99 7.66 4.05
C VAL A 184 21.07 8.72 3.47
N SER A 185 21.60 9.85 3.02
CA SER A 185 20.78 10.83 2.30
C SER A 185 20.37 10.27 0.93
N LYS A 186 19.21 10.69 0.41
CA LYS A 186 18.78 10.27 -0.94
C LYS A 186 19.80 10.63 -2.00
N GLU A 187 20.42 11.80 -1.89
CA GLU A 187 21.48 12.29 -2.79
C GLU A 187 22.71 11.37 -2.79
N ASP A 188 23.22 11.03 -1.60
CA ASP A 188 24.38 10.16 -1.48
C ASP A 188 24.07 8.73 -1.96
N LEU A 189 22.82 8.28 -1.76
CA LEU A 189 22.36 7.00 -2.24
C LEU A 189 22.23 6.99 -3.77
N GLU A 190 21.75 8.08 -4.37
CA GLU A 190 21.67 8.26 -5.83
C GLU A 190 23.05 8.21 -6.48
N GLU A 191 24.01 8.98 -5.95
CA GLU A 191 25.39 8.97 -6.43
C GLU A 191 26.01 7.57 -6.34
N TRP A 192 25.80 6.89 -5.21
CA TRP A 192 26.27 5.53 -5.03
C TRP A 192 25.63 4.54 -5.99
N LEU A 193 24.31 4.65 -6.23
CA LEU A 193 23.60 3.80 -7.17
C LEU A 193 24.09 4.01 -8.61
N LYS A 194 24.35 5.26 -9.04
CA LYS A 194 24.97 5.55 -10.34
C LYS A 194 26.33 4.87 -10.48
N MET A 195 27.16 4.90 -9.44
CA MET A 195 28.47 4.23 -9.43
C MET A 195 28.36 2.71 -9.56
N VAL A 196 27.41 2.08 -8.85
CA VAL A 196 27.27 0.62 -8.82
C VAL A 196 26.55 0.08 -10.07
N THR A 197 25.58 0.82 -10.60
CA THR A 197 24.81 0.41 -11.79
C THR A 197 25.46 0.82 -13.11
N GLY A 198 26.39 1.80 -13.07
CA GLY A 198 26.97 2.41 -14.28
C GLY A 198 25.98 3.26 -15.09
N LEU A 199 24.79 3.52 -14.54
CA LEU A 199 23.76 4.31 -15.21
C LEU A 199 23.98 5.82 -15.01
N PRO A 200 23.64 6.66 -16.00
CA PRO A 200 23.80 8.11 -15.90
C PRO A 200 22.81 8.75 -14.91
N SER A 201 21.68 8.08 -14.64
CA SER A 201 20.63 8.51 -13.71
C SER A 201 19.93 7.31 -13.12
N VAL A 202 19.58 7.38 -11.83
CA VAL A 202 18.88 6.31 -11.11
C VAL A 202 17.82 6.95 -10.21
N SER A 203 16.61 6.39 -10.20
CA SER A 203 15.55 6.83 -9.27
C SER A 203 15.73 6.11 -7.93
N VAL A 204 16.11 6.87 -6.89
CA VAL A 204 16.24 6.35 -5.52
C VAL A 204 14.90 5.86 -5.00
N ASP A 205 13.83 6.63 -5.22
CA ASP A 205 12.47 6.29 -4.76
C ASP A 205 12.00 4.95 -5.32
N SER A 206 12.29 4.67 -6.60
CA SER A 206 11.92 3.40 -7.23
C SER A 206 12.64 2.19 -6.62
N ILE A 207 13.88 2.39 -6.17
CA ILE A 207 14.71 1.32 -5.59
C ILE A 207 14.41 1.12 -4.11
N ILE A 208 14.08 2.19 -3.39
CA ILE A 208 13.77 2.17 -1.96
C ILE A 208 12.33 1.78 -1.69
N ALA A 209 11.39 2.08 -2.59
CA ALA A 209 9.99 1.75 -2.40
C ALA A 209 9.79 0.30 -1.91
N PRO A 210 10.29 -0.77 -2.58
CA PRO A 210 10.11 -2.14 -2.10
C PRO A 210 10.62 -2.43 -0.67
N PHE A 211 11.64 -1.70 -0.19
CA PHE A 211 12.11 -1.81 1.18
C PHE A 211 11.16 -1.15 2.17
N GLU A 212 10.57 -0.01 1.80
CA GLU A 212 9.53 0.66 2.58
C GLU A 212 8.24 -0.17 2.59
N GLU A 213 7.87 -0.78 1.46
CA GLU A 213 6.72 -1.71 1.33
C GLU A 213 6.82 -2.88 2.31
N LEU A 214 8.04 -3.35 2.58
CA LEU A 214 8.34 -4.44 3.52
C LEU A 214 8.63 -3.96 4.94
N GLY A 215 8.51 -2.66 5.21
CA GLY A 215 8.80 -2.07 6.53
C GLY A 215 10.25 -2.24 6.98
N LEU A 216 11.18 -2.46 6.04
CA LEU A 216 12.61 -2.62 6.33
C LEU A 216 13.27 -1.26 6.53
N VAL A 217 12.79 -0.24 5.82
CA VAL A 217 13.37 1.11 5.83
C VAL A 217 12.28 2.17 5.98
N LYS A 218 12.69 3.35 6.44
CA LYS A 218 11.86 4.55 6.56
C LYS A 218 12.62 5.74 5.98
N THR A 219 11.96 6.53 5.15
CA THR A 219 12.47 7.82 4.69
C THR A 219 11.98 8.95 5.59
N GLU A 220 12.88 9.83 6.02
CA GLU A 220 12.54 10.98 6.88
C GLU A 220 13.42 12.19 6.58
N TRP A 221 12.87 13.40 6.73
CA TRP A 221 13.64 14.64 6.66
C TRP A 221 14.41 14.86 7.97
N VAL A 222 15.71 15.16 7.86
CA VAL A 222 16.58 15.38 9.02
C VAL A 222 17.03 16.82 9.06
N ASP A 223 16.54 17.56 10.05
CA ASP A 223 16.75 19.01 10.17
C ASP A 223 18.22 19.39 10.36
N GLU A 224 18.99 18.60 11.11
CA GLU A 224 20.39 18.88 11.43
C GLU A 224 21.29 18.90 10.19
N ILE A 225 20.93 18.13 9.17
CA ILE A 225 21.68 18.04 7.91
C ILE A 225 20.92 18.61 6.72
N GLY A 226 19.66 19.05 6.91
CA GLY A 226 18.81 19.66 5.90
C GLY A 226 18.58 18.76 4.69
N ARG A 227 18.40 17.45 4.91
CA ARG A 227 18.30 16.44 3.84
C ARG A 227 17.29 15.35 4.17
N THR A 228 16.66 14.79 3.14
CA THR A 228 15.89 13.56 3.23
C THR A 228 16.81 12.35 3.31
N CYS A 229 16.65 11.54 4.35
CA CYS A 229 17.46 10.37 4.61
C CYS A 229 16.62 9.10 4.67
N VAL A 230 17.23 8.00 4.26
CA VAL A 230 16.68 6.65 4.31
C VAL A 230 17.36 5.90 5.46
N PHE A 231 16.56 5.39 6.38
CA PHE A 231 17.00 4.66 7.57
C PHE A 231 16.49 3.23 7.54
N MET A 232 17.33 2.27 7.92
CA MET A 232 16.84 0.93 8.20
C MET A 232 16.17 0.91 9.57
N ILE A 233 14.92 0.45 9.64
CA ILE A 233 14.11 0.43 10.86
C ILE A 233 13.83 -0.98 11.37
N LYS A 234 14.06 -2.01 10.54
CA LYS A 234 13.88 -3.41 10.89
C LYS A 234 14.93 -4.26 10.20
N ASP A 235 15.52 -5.19 10.95
CA ASP A 235 16.39 -6.23 10.42
C ASP A 235 15.64 -7.57 10.29
N LEU A 236 16.19 -8.50 9.51
CA LEU A 236 15.70 -9.85 9.29
C LEU A 236 16.14 -10.84 10.40
N GLU A 237 16.10 -10.41 11.67
CA GLU A 237 16.22 -11.32 12.84
C GLU A 237 14.86 -11.86 13.30
#